data_AF-A0AAI9AJ08-F1
#
_entry.id   AF-A0AAI9AJ08-F1
#
_cell.length_a   1.000
_cell.length_b   1.000
_cell.length_c   1.000
_cell.angle_alpha   90.00
_cell.angle_beta   90.00
_cell.angle_gamma   90.00
#
_symmetry.space_group_name_H-M   'P 1'
#
loop_
_entity.id
_entity.type
_entity.pdbx_description
1 polymer ?
#
loop_
_entity_poly.entity_id
_entity_poly.type
_entity_poly.pdbx_seq_one_letter_code
_entity_poly.pdbx_strand_id
1 'polypeptide(L)'
;MNFYISLFISFVVGMWVMLFLMEYLLHKRYKQVLKEVYEKINSLPPNERQIYLNRLNQISSLYISEKNLNNLYRVEKEVENIIYEIDNKKEEINLEVTNNPLDKLNKELMKYKNEEKGRNFEIFVGKYFENLGYKIYYNGIINGRRDEGIDLIAYNKDMVLLIQCKNWKENSKYKITDKNLKEFIGNCYTFIKNNPKIMNKKIKRLYITSCDVFSDSANYFIEKNKELIEKKILKFD
;
A
#
# COMPACT_ATOMS: atom_id res chain seq x y z
N MET A 1 25.26 63.73 -39.72
CA MET A 1 25.37 63.76 -38.25
C MET A 1 24.21 63.02 -37.55
N ASN A 2 22.96 63.30 -37.91
CA ASN A 2 21.77 62.71 -37.25
C ASN A 2 21.64 61.17 -37.37
N PHE A 3 22.07 60.56 -38.47
CA PHE A 3 22.00 59.10 -38.65
C PHE A 3 22.90 58.33 -37.67
N TYR A 4 24.15 58.77 -37.49
CA TYR A 4 25.09 58.13 -36.56
C TYR A 4 24.68 58.28 -35.10
N ILE A 5 24.07 59.41 -34.74
CA ILE A 5 23.52 59.66 -33.39
C ILE A 5 22.35 58.71 -33.12
N SER A 6 21.42 58.57 -34.08
CA SER A 6 20.29 57.64 -33.95
C SER A 6 20.75 56.18 -33.84
N LEU A 7 21.77 55.79 -34.60
CA LEU A 7 22.33 54.44 -34.56
C LEU A 7 23.02 54.15 -33.21
N PHE A 8 23.75 55.13 -32.68
CA PHE A 8 24.40 55.03 -31.37
C PHE A 8 23.38 54.93 -30.22
N ILE A 9 22.32 55.75 -30.24
CA ILE A 9 21.24 55.68 -29.25
C ILE A 9 20.54 54.31 -29.30
N SER A 10 20.22 53.82 -30.49
CA SER A 10 19.62 52.48 -30.68
C SER A 10 20.50 51.37 -30.09
N PHE A 11 21.81 51.44 -30.32
CA PHE A 11 22.77 50.49 -29.77
C PHE A 11 22.84 50.52 -28.24
N VAL A 12 22.91 51.72 -27.64
CA VAL A 12 22.94 51.89 -26.18
C VAL A 12 21.65 51.38 -25.53
N VAL A 13 20.48 51.73 -26.10
CA VAL A 13 19.18 51.23 -25.63
C VAL A 13 19.12 49.70 -25.75
N GLY A 14 19.62 49.15 -26.86
CA GLY A 14 19.73 47.70 -27.05
C GLY A 14 20.59 47.01 -25.98
N MET A 15 21.72 47.61 -25.60
CA MET A 15 22.56 47.09 -24.51
C MET A 15 21.84 47.11 -23.15
N TRP A 16 21.12 48.19 -22.82
CA TRP A 16 20.34 48.26 -21.57
C TRP A 16 19.22 47.22 -21.53
N VAL A 17 18.52 47.02 -22.65
CA VAL A 17 17.49 45.98 -22.77
C VAL A 17 18.10 44.59 -22.57
N MET A 18 19.26 44.33 -23.17
CA MET A 18 19.96 43.05 -23.01
C MET A 18 20.42 42.82 -21.57
N LEU A 19 20.96 43.84 -20.88
CA LEU A 19 21.35 43.74 -19.47
C LEU A 19 20.14 43.44 -18.58
N PHE A 20 19.01 44.14 -18.79
CA PHE A 20 17.78 43.92 -18.05
C PHE A 20 17.22 42.51 -18.27
N LEU A 21 17.23 42.02 -19.51
CA LEU A 21 16.83 40.66 -19.84
C LEU A 21 17.73 39.62 -19.14
N MET A 22 19.04 39.87 -19.09
CA MET A 22 20.00 38.98 -18.44
C MET A 22 19.74 38.89 -16.93
N GLU A 23 19.54 40.01 -16.25
CA GLU A 23 19.17 40.04 -14.82
C GLU A 23 17.83 39.34 -14.54
N TYR A 24 16.83 39.57 -15.41
CA TYR A 24 15.53 38.91 -15.30
C TYR A 24 15.67 37.38 -15.39
N LEU A 25 16.43 36.89 -16.36
CA LEU A 25 16.66 35.45 -16.56
C LEU A 25 17.41 34.84 -15.37
N LEU A 26 18.44 35.51 -14.85
CA LEU A 26 19.16 35.09 -13.65
C LEU A 26 18.22 34.96 -12.45
N HIS A 27 17.35 35.96 -12.23
CA HIS A 27 16.43 35.96 -11.10
C HIS A 27 15.31 34.92 -11.25
N LYS A 28 14.86 34.68 -12.47
CA LYS A 28 13.90 33.61 -12.78
C LYS A 28 14.49 32.24 -12.44
N ARG A 29 15.73 31.98 -12.86
CA ARG A 29 16.45 30.73 -12.55
C ARG A 29 16.64 30.54 -11.05
N TYR A 30 17.07 31.58 -10.34
CA TYR A 30 17.19 31.57 -8.88
C TYR A 30 15.91 31.13 -8.16
N LYS A 31 14.75 31.70 -8.54
CA LYS A 31 13.46 31.31 -7.95
C LYS A 31 13.11 29.84 -8.20
N GLN A 32 13.43 29.32 -9.39
CA GLN A 32 13.18 27.92 -9.72
C GLN A 32 13.98 26.97 -8.82
N VAL A 33 15.28 27.24 -8.69
CA VAL A 33 16.21 26.46 -7.85
C VAL A 33 15.75 26.43 -6.39
N LEU A 34 15.28 27.57 -5.85
CA LEU A 34 14.78 27.62 -4.48
C LEU A 34 13.50 26.80 -4.28
N LYS A 35 12.58 26.84 -5.24
CA LYS A 35 11.30 26.14 -5.09
C LYS A 35 11.50 24.64 -4.83
N GLU A 36 12.38 24.02 -5.60
CA GLU A 36 12.67 22.58 -5.53
C GLU A 36 13.21 22.17 -4.15
N VAL A 37 14.14 22.95 -3.59
CA VAL A 37 14.74 22.65 -2.29
C VAL A 37 13.79 22.92 -1.13
N TYR A 38 12.96 23.96 -1.18
CA TYR A 38 11.98 24.24 -0.11
C TYR A 38 10.96 23.12 0.04
N GLU A 39 10.48 22.54 -1.07
CA GLU A 39 9.57 21.40 -1.03
C GLU A 39 10.22 20.19 -0.33
N LYS A 40 11.49 19.89 -0.63
CA LYS A 40 12.25 18.83 0.04
C LYS A 40 12.49 19.12 1.52
N ILE A 41 12.92 20.34 1.87
CA ILE A 41 13.15 20.75 3.26
C ILE A 41 11.87 20.65 4.10
N ASN A 42 10.72 21.09 3.55
CA ASN A 42 9.44 21.07 4.26
C ASN A 42 8.89 19.66 4.51
N SER A 43 9.43 18.63 3.83
CA SER A 43 9.07 17.23 4.08
C SER A 43 9.79 16.59 5.27
N LEU A 44 10.73 17.30 5.90
CA LEU A 44 11.49 16.82 7.05
C LEU A 44 10.84 17.18 8.40
N PRO A 45 11.17 16.44 9.48
CA PRO A 45 10.76 16.80 10.84
C PRO A 45 11.20 18.22 11.23
N PRO A 46 10.47 18.92 12.13
CA PRO A 46 10.71 20.32 12.45
C PRO A 46 12.15 20.66 12.86
N ASN A 47 12.80 19.78 13.64
CA ASN A 47 14.16 20.01 14.14
C ASN A 47 15.20 19.93 13.02
N GLU A 48 15.05 18.96 12.09
CA GLU A 48 15.94 18.77 10.94
C GLU A 48 15.74 19.89 9.91
N ARG A 49 14.48 20.27 9.66
CA ARG A 49 14.09 21.34 8.74
C ARG A 49 14.83 22.65 9.03
N GLN A 50 14.94 23.04 10.30
CA GLN A 50 15.49 24.35 10.69
C GLN A 50 16.97 24.50 10.30
N ILE A 51 17.73 23.41 10.31
CA ILE A 51 19.17 23.41 9.97
C ILE A 51 19.35 23.79 8.49
N TYR A 52 18.59 23.15 7.60
CA TYR A 52 18.66 23.40 6.16
C TYR A 52 18.09 24.77 5.77
N LEU A 53 17.02 25.23 6.45
CA LEU A 53 16.49 26.57 6.24
C LEU A 53 17.51 27.67 6.57
N ASN A 54 18.25 27.51 7.67
CA ASN A 54 19.26 28.49 8.05
C ASN A 54 20.40 28.59 7.03
N ARG A 55 20.89 27.45 6.53
CA ARG A 55 21.91 27.39 5.46
C ARG A 55 21.41 28.01 4.16
N LEU A 56 20.18 27.67 3.76
CA LEU A 56 19.56 28.20 2.56
C LEU A 56 19.39 29.72 2.64
N ASN A 57 18.96 30.24 3.78
CA ASN A 57 18.83 31.68 4.01
C ASN A 57 20.18 32.40 3.90
N GLN A 58 21.26 31.78 4.40
CA GLN A 58 22.61 32.34 4.29
C GLN A 58 23.06 32.44 2.83
N ILE A 59 22.94 31.38 2.03
CA ILE A 59 23.37 31.41 0.62
C ILE A 59 22.46 32.29 -0.25
N SER A 60 21.15 32.31 0.04
CA SER A 60 20.19 33.21 -0.59
C SER A 60 20.52 34.68 -0.32
N SER A 61 20.96 35.03 0.89
CA SER A 61 21.35 36.40 1.22
C SER A 61 22.52 36.90 0.37
N LEU A 62 23.48 36.02 0.04
CA LEU A 62 24.63 36.33 -0.82
C LEU A 62 24.22 36.64 -2.27
N TYR A 63 23.27 35.88 -2.83
CA TYR A 63 22.74 36.17 -4.16
C TYR A 63 21.88 37.45 -4.18
N ILE A 64 21.11 37.71 -3.13
CA ILE A 64 20.29 38.92 -3.03
C ILE A 64 21.17 40.16 -2.92
N SER A 65 22.30 40.09 -2.20
CA SER A 65 23.25 41.21 -2.10
C SER A 65 23.92 41.55 -3.43
N GLU A 66 24.15 40.56 -4.30
CA GLU A 66 24.77 40.78 -5.60
C GLU A 66 24.28 39.76 -6.64
N LYS A 67 23.37 40.19 -7.51
CA LYS A 67 22.65 39.35 -8.49
C LYS A 67 23.50 39.06 -9.73
N ASN A 68 24.54 38.26 -9.57
CA ASN A 68 25.42 37.86 -10.66
C ASN A 68 25.42 36.33 -10.87
N LEU A 69 26.01 35.90 -11.98
CA LEU A 69 26.08 34.49 -12.36
C LEU A 69 26.89 33.63 -11.38
N ASN A 70 27.98 34.19 -10.81
CA ASN A 70 28.84 33.47 -9.86
C ASN A 70 28.09 33.15 -8.56
N ASN A 71 27.31 34.09 -8.05
CA ASN A 71 26.49 33.88 -6.86
C ASN A 71 25.29 32.96 -7.13
N LEU A 72 24.72 33.00 -8.34
CA LEU A 72 23.71 32.03 -8.75
C LEU A 72 24.28 30.61 -8.77
N TYR A 73 25.46 30.41 -9.38
CA TYR A 73 26.15 29.11 -9.41
C TYR A 73 26.47 28.59 -8.00
N ARG A 74 26.86 29.49 -7.08
CA ARG A 74 27.06 29.15 -5.66
C ARG A 74 25.77 28.67 -4.99
N VAL A 75 24.65 29.34 -5.24
CA VAL A 75 23.33 28.91 -4.73
C VAL A 75 22.96 27.54 -5.30
N GLU A 76 23.11 27.33 -6.61
CA GLU A 76 22.80 26.05 -7.26
C GLU A 76 23.59 24.90 -6.64
N LYS A 77 24.91 25.08 -6.47
CA LYS A 77 25.77 24.06 -5.87
C LYS A 77 25.39 23.74 -4.41
N GLU A 78 25.09 24.75 -3.61
CA GLU A 78 24.67 24.53 -2.23
C GLU A 78 23.31 23.84 -2.15
N VAL A 79 22.38 24.21 -3.05
CA VAL A 79 21.08 23.54 -3.15
C VAL A 79 21.24 22.07 -3.53
N GLU A 80 22.09 21.74 -4.51
CA GLU A 80 22.39 20.35 -4.87
C GLU A 80 22.94 19.56 -3.67
N ASN A 81 23.87 20.14 -2.90
CA ASN A 81 24.42 19.52 -1.70
C ASN A 81 23.34 19.29 -0.64
N ILE A 82 22.49 20.30 -0.36
CA ILE A 82 21.38 20.18 0.59
C ILE A 82 20.43 19.07 0.15
N ILE A 83 20.08 19.00 -1.14
CA ILE A 83 19.20 17.96 -1.66
C ILE A 83 19.80 16.57 -1.43
N TYR A 84 21.08 16.40 -1.73
CA TYR A 84 21.80 15.14 -1.52
C TYR A 84 21.83 14.73 -0.03
N GLU A 85 22.13 15.65 0.86
CA GLU A 85 22.11 15.40 2.31
C GLU A 85 20.72 14.98 2.81
N ILE A 86 19.66 15.67 2.34
CA ILE A 86 18.27 15.34 2.70
C ILE A 86 17.89 13.95 2.22
N ASP A 87 18.26 13.58 0.99
CA ASP A 87 17.92 12.28 0.41
C ASP A 87 18.62 11.15 1.17
N ASN A 88 19.91 11.28 1.49
CA ASN A 88 20.64 10.32 2.35
C ASN A 88 20.02 10.20 3.76
N LYS A 89 19.67 11.34 4.38
CA LYS A 89 19.07 11.36 5.71
C LYS A 89 17.72 10.62 5.74
N LYS A 90 16.92 10.77 4.68
CA LYS A 90 15.67 10.02 4.53
C LYS A 90 15.90 8.53 4.39
N GLU A 91 16.94 8.11 3.67
CA GLU A 91 17.31 6.70 3.58
C GLU A 91 17.72 6.13 4.94
N GLU A 92 18.52 6.85 5.73
CA GLU A 92 18.88 6.46 7.10
C GLU A 92 17.65 6.29 8.00
N ILE A 93 16.74 7.27 8.01
CA ILE A 93 15.49 7.21 8.79
C ILE A 93 14.64 6.00 8.37
N ASN A 94 14.53 5.74 7.06
CA ASN A 94 13.76 4.59 6.56
C ASN A 94 14.39 3.25 6.97
N LEU A 95 15.72 3.15 7.00
CA LEU A 95 16.45 1.96 7.46
C LEU A 95 16.29 1.75 8.97
N GLU A 96 16.29 2.81 9.78
CA GLU A 96 16.04 2.69 11.23
C GLU A 96 14.60 2.27 11.53
N VAL A 97 13.60 2.86 10.86
CA VAL A 97 12.18 2.50 11.02
C VAL A 97 11.91 1.05 10.60
N THR A 98 12.56 0.56 9.54
CA THR A 98 12.38 -0.83 9.11
C THR A 98 13.08 -1.85 10.02
N ASN A 99 14.17 -1.47 10.68
CA ASN A 99 14.95 -2.34 11.56
C ASN A 99 14.62 -2.20 13.05
N ASN A 100 13.68 -1.33 13.44
CA ASN A 100 13.27 -1.18 14.83
C ASN A 100 12.70 -2.51 15.39
N PRO A 101 13.31 -3.11 16.43
CA PRO A 101 12.84 -4.36 17.03
C PRO A 101 11.39 -4.30 17.51
N LEU A 102 10.92 -3.13 17.96
CA LEU A 102 9.55 -2.94 18.44
C LEU A 102 8.53 -3.03 17.30
N ASP A 103 8.85 -2.50 16.12
CA ASP A 103 7.97 -2.56 14.95
C ASP A 103 7.90 -3.97 14.37
N LYS A 104 9.02 -4.71 14.39
CA LYS A 104 9.04 -6.13 14.04
C LYS A 104 8.16 -6.95 15.00
N LEU A 105 8.32 -6.74 16.31
CA LEU A 105 7.51 -7.40 17.34
C LEU A 105 6.02 -7.07 17.18
N ASN A 106 5.68 -5.81 16.93
CA ASN A 106 4.30 -5.39 16.71
C ASN A 106 3.67 -6.06 15.49
N LYS A 107 4.41 -6.18 14.37
CA LYS A 107 3.94 -6.90 13.17
C LYS A 107 3.72 -8.38 13.45
N GLU A 108 4.62 -9.03 14.17
CA GLU A 108 4.49 -10.43 14.57
C GLU A 108 3.29 -10.65 15.50
N LEU A 109 3.10 -9.78 16.50
CA LEU A 109 1.94 -9.81 17.40
C LEU A 109 0.62 -9.61 16.66
N MET A 110 0.56 -8.67 15.70
CA MET A 110 -0.64 -8.48 14.88
C MET A 110 -0.93 -9.70 14.02
N LYS A 111 0.10 -10.31 13.43
CA LYS A 111 -0.04 -11.54 12.64
C LYS A 111 -0.58 -12.68 13.51
N TYR A 112 0.01 -12.89 14.69
CA TYR A 112 -0.44 -13.91 15.64
C TYR A 112 -1.91 -13.71 16.03
N LYS A 113 -2.31 -12.48 16.38
CA LYS A 113 -3.72 -12.15 16.71
C LYS A 113 -4.68 -12.45 15.55
N ASN A 114 -4.27 -12.19 14.31
CA ASN A 114 -5.10 -12.47 13.14
C ASN A 114 -5.22 -13.98 12.88
N GLU A 115 -4.13 -14.73 13.04
CA GLU A 115 -4.13 -16.21 12.93
C GLU A 115 -5.00 -16.83 14.04
N GLU A 116 -4.91 -16.33 15.27
CA GLU A 116 -5.75 -16.75 16.40
C GLU A 116 -7.23 -16.45 16.14
N LYS A 117 -7.55 -15.26 15.61
CA LYS A 117 -8.93 -14.88 15.22
C LYS A 117 -9.50 -15.81 14.15
N GLY A 118 -8.69 -16.20 13.16
CA GLY A 118 -9.07 -17.16 12.13
C GLY A 118 -9.34 -18.54 12.72
N ARG A 119 -8.38 -19.07 13.49
CA ARG A 119 -8.48 -20.35 14.19
C ARG A 119 -9.72 -20.44 15.09
N ASN A 120 -10.01 -19.41 15.88
CA ASN A 120 -11.17 -19.39 16.77
C ASN A 120 -12.49 -19.45 16.00
N PHE A 121 -12.55 -18.78 14.84
CA PHE A 121 -13.72 -18.86 13.97
C PHE A 121 -13.87 -20.24 13.33
N GLU A 122 -12.79 -20.88 12.87
CA GLU A 122 -12.83 -22.26 12.37
C GLU A 122 -13.34 -23.24 13.44
N ILE A 123 -12.89 -23.11 14.69
CA ILE A 123 -13.39 -23.91 15.83
C ILE A 123 -14.89 -23.69 16.02
N PHE A 124 -15.33 -22.43 16.01
CA PHE A 124 -16.74 -22.09 16.16
C PHE A 124 -17.62 -22.70 15.06
N VAL A 125 -17.20 -22.55 13.79
CA VAL A 125 -17.91 -23.14 12.65
C VAL A 125 -17.91 -24.67 12.72
N GLY A 126 -16.79 -25.29 13.14
CA GLY A 126 -16.72 -26.73 13.36
C GLY A 126 -17.75 -27.19 14.39
N LYS A 127 -17.78 -26.58 15.59
CA LYS A 127 -18.77 -26.86 16.64
C LYS A 127 -20.20 -26.70 16.15
N TYR A 128 -20.47 -25.69 15.32
CA TYR A 128 -21.78 -25.50 14.71
C TYR A 128 -22.21 -26.75 13.90
N PHE A 129 -21.32 -27.33 13.09
CA PHE A 129 -21.65 -28.54 12.32
C PHE A 129 -21.59 -29.83 13.16
N GLU A 130 -20.78 -29.89 14.21
CA GLU A 130 -20.81 -30.98 15.20
C GLU A 130 -22.20 -31.09 15.84
N ASN A 131 -22.79 -29.96 16.23
CA ASN A 131 -24.15 -29.90 16.77
C ASN A 131 -25.23 -30.32 15.75
N LEU A 132 -24.94 -30.26 14.45
CA LEU A 132 -25.79 -30.78 13.38
C LEU A 132 -25.54 -32.27 13.08
N GLY A 133 -24.70 -32.95 13.86
CA GLY A 133 -24.42 -34.38 13.73
C GLY A 133 -23.31 -34.73 12.74
N TYR A 134 -22.53 -33.75 12.27
CA TYR A 134 -21.35 -34.02 11.44
C TYR A 134 -20.13 -34.33 12.30
N LYS A 135 -19.26 -35.21 11.81
CA LYS A 135 -17.89 -35.33 12.32
C LYS A 135 -17.02 -34.31 11.58
N ILE A 136 -16.16 -33.59 12.30
CA ILE A 136 -15.35 -32.51 11.74
C ILE A 136 -13.88 -32.90 11.71
N TYR A 137 -13.23 -32.63 10.58
CA TYR A 137 -11.79 -32.57 10.47
C TYR A 137 -11.36 -31.12 10.25
N TYR A 138 -10.63 -30.58 11.23
CA TYR A 138 -10.17 -29.19 11.24
C TYR A 138 -8.91 -29.02 10.38
N ASN A 139 -9.09 -29.12 9.05
CA ASN A 139 -8.00 -29.14 8.08
C ASN A 139 -7.10 -27.88 8.14
N GLY A 140 -7.69 -26.68 8.25
CA GLY A 140 -6.96 -25.42 8.38
C GLY A 140 -6.09 -25.38 9.64
N ILE A 141 -6.64 -25.80 10.78
CA ILE A 141 -5.91 -25.86 12.05
C ILE A 141 -4.76 -26.89 12.01
N ILE A 142 -4.98 -28.05 11.39
CA ILE A 142 -4.00 -29.15 11.36
C ILE A 142 -2.90 -28.89 10.34
N ASN A 143 -3.26 -28.41 9.14
CA ASN A 143 -2.35 -28.29 8.01
C ASN A 143 -1.85 -26.86 7.75
N GLY A 144 -2.44 -25.85 8.40
CA GLY A 144 -2.10 -24.45 8.24
C GLY A 144 -2.15 -24.05 6.76
N ARG A 145 -1.09 -23.40 6.26
CA ARG A 145 -1.00 -22.96 4.85
C ARG A 145 -1.02 -24.09 3.81
N ARG A 146 -0.94 -25.36 4.22
CA ARG A 146 -1.06 -26.53 3.34
C ARG A 146 -2.49 -27.06 3.26
N ASP A 147 -3.46 -26.32 3.79
CA ASP A 147 -4.88 -26.65 3.75
C ASP A 147 -5.51 -26.52 2.34
N GLU A 148 -4.77 -25.94 1.39
CA GLU A 148 -5.24 -25.63 0.04
C GLU A 148 -6.58 -24.87 0.07
N GLY A 149 -6.82 -24.02 1.08
CA GLY A 149 -8.05 -23.24 1.21
C GLY A 149 -9.31 -24.05 1.53
N ILE A 150 -9.20 -25.24 2.13
CA ILE A 150 -10.32 -25.94 2.76
C ILE A 150 -10.08 -25.96 4.25
N ASP A 151 -10.79 -25.13 5.01
CA ASP A 151 -10.53 -25.00 6.45
C ASP A 151 -11.13 -26.16 7.23
N LEU A 152 -12.35 -26.61 6.88
CA LEU A 152 -13.03 -27.72 7.55
C LEU A 152 -13.55 -28.73 6.53
N ILE A 153 -13.45 -30.00 6.91
CA ILE A 153 -14.08 -31.12 6.21
C ILE A 153 -15.09 -31.75 7.16
N ALA A 154 -16.37 -31.50 6.93
CA ALA A 154 -17.45 -32.08 7.73
C ALA A 154 -18.01 -33.30 7.01
N TYR A 155 -18.17 -34.42 7.70
CA TYR A 155 -18.68 -35.64 7.08
C TYR A 155 -19.71 -36.32 7.97
N ASN A 156 -20.75 -36.84 7.34
CA ASN A 156 -21.71 -37.77 7.94
C ASN A 156 -21.81 -39.02 7.04
N LYS A 157 -22.85 -39.85 7.22
CA LYS A 157 -22.99 -41.10 6.44
C LYS A 157 -23.08 -40.83 4.93
N ASP A 158 -23.89 -39.85 4.52
CA ASP A 158 -24.28 -39.67 3.11
C ASP A 158 -23.62 -38.45 2.44
N MET A 159 -23.07 -37.53 3.23
CA MET A 159 -22.64 -36.22 2.79
C MET A 159 -21.25 -35.83 3.31
N VAL A 160 -20.52 -35.10 2.46
CA VAL A 160 -19.29 -34.38 2.81
C VAL A 160 -19.49 -32.90 2.50
N LEU A 161 -19.12 -32.04 3.45
CA LEU A 161 -19.06 -30.60 3.29
C LEU A 161 -17.58 -30.19 3.26
N LEU A 162 -17.18 -29.49 2.22
CA LEU A 162 -15.90 -28.80 2.14
C LEU A 162 -16.17 -27.34 2.45
N ILE A 163 -15.50 -26.78 3.46
CA ILE A 163 -15.88 -25.51 4.06
C ILE A 163 -14.67 -24.58 4.11
N GLN A 164 -14.81 -23.39 3.51
CA GLN A 164 -13.91 -22.26 3.76
C GLN A 164 -14.56 -21.33 4.78
N CYS A 165 -13.79 -20.91 5.78
CA CYS A 165 -14.14 -19.92 6.79
C CYS A 165 -13.38 -18.60 6.55
N LYS A 166 -14.06 -17.47 6.69
CA LYS A 166 -13.41 -16.13 6.71
C LYS A 166 -14.00 -15.24 7.79
N ASN A 167 -13.18 -14.87 8.76
CA ASN A 167 -13.55 -13.95 9.84
C ASN A 167 -13.04 -12.52 9.58
N TRP A 168 -13.64 -11.82 8.62
CA TRP A 168 -13.33 -10.42 8.33
C TRP A 168 -14.32 -9.48 9.04
N LYS A 169 -13.95 -8.21 9.17
CA LYS A 169 -14.85 -7.18 9.72
C LYS A 169 -15.66 -6.57 8.59
N GLU A 170 -16.92 -6.26 8.85
CA GLU A 170 -17.85 -5.65 7.87
C GLU A 170 -17.31 -4.33 7.29
N ASN A 171 -16.75 -3.49 8.17
CA ASN A 171 -16.10 -2.22 7.83
C ASN A 171 -14.67 -2.35 7.31
N SER A 172 -14.19 -3.58 7.03
CA SER A 172 -12.86 -3.75 6.43
C SER A 172 -12.90 -3.47 4.94
N LYS A 173 -11.79 -2.99 4.38
CA LYS A 173 -11.60 -2.83 2.93
C LYS A 173 -11.63 -4.17 2.16
N TYR A 174 -11.58 -5.30 2.86
CA TYR A 174 -11.50 -6.62 2.25
C TYR A 174 -12.90 -7.16 2.01
N LYS A 175 -13.18 -7.57 0.77
CA LYS A 175 -14.42 -8.21 0.36
C LYS A 175 -14.12 -9.53 -0.33
N ILE A 176 -14.99 -10.51 -0.14
CA ILE A 176 -14.94 -11.79 -0.85
C ILE A 176 -15.44 -11.55 -2.26
N THR A 177 -14.59 -11.85 -3.23
CA THR A 177 -14.87 -11.68 -4.67
C THR A 177 -15.15 -13.01 -5.35
N ASP A 178 -15.71 -12.98 -6.55
CA ASP A 178 -15.89 -14.17 -7.39
C ASP A 178 -14.57 -14.90 -7.67
N LYS A 179 -13.43 -14.20 -7.69
CA LYS A 179 -12.10 -14.81 -7.78
C LYS A 179 -11.82 -15.73 -6.60
N ASN A 180 -12.11 -15.27 -5.37
CA ASN A 180 -11.90 -16.08 -4.17
C ASN A 180 -12.78 -17.34 -4.17
N LEU A 181 -14.02 -17.22 -4.68
CA LEU A 181 -14.94 -18.37 -4.79
C LEU A 181 -14.45 -19.38 -5.84
N LYS A 182 -14.01 -18.91 -7.00
CA LYS A 182 -13.46 -19.77 -8.07
C LYS A 182 -12.21 -20.53 -7.61
N GLU A 183 -11.32 -19.85 -6.89
CA GLU A 183 -10.14 -20.47 -6.28
C GLU A 183 -10.52 -21.59 -5.29
N PHE A 184 -11.43 -21.29 -4.36
CA PHE A 184 -11.94 -22.29 -3.41
C PHE A 184 -12.57 -23.51 -4.11
N ILE A 185 -13.36 -23.29 -5.15
CA ILE A 185 -13.97 -24.35 -5.96
C ILE A 185 -12.88 -25.20 -6.62
N GLY A 186 -11.86 -24.58 -7.20
CA GLY A 186 -10.71 -25.26 -7.80
C GLY A 186 -10.00 -26.17 -6.80
N ASN A 187 -9.74 -25.66 -5.60
CA ASN A 187 -9.10 -26.44 -4.54
C ASN A 187 -9.98 -27.60 -4.08
N CYS A 188 -11.29 -27.39 -3.96
CA CYS A 188 -12.24 -28.47 -3.68
C CYS A 188 -12.17 -29.57 -4.75
N TYR A 189 -12.08 -29.22 -6.04
CA TYR A 189 -11.94 -30.22 -7.10
C TYR A 189 -10.65 -31.04 -6.97
N THR A 190 -9.51 -30.37 -6.70
CA THR A 190 -8.22 -31.04 -6.46
C THR A 190 -8.32 -31.99 -5.26
N PHE A 191 -8.89 -31.52 -4.16
CA PHE A 191 -9.09 -32.33 -2.96
C PHE A 191 -9.93 -33.59 -3.25
N ILE A 192 -11.05 -33.44 -3.95
CA ILE A 192 -11.94 -34.57 -4.31
C ILE A 192 -11.20 -35.58 -5.19
N LYS A 193 -10.48 -35.12 -6.21
CA LYS A 193 -9.70 -35.97 -7.11
C LYS A 193 -8.65 -36.79 -6.35
N ASN A 194 -8.00 -36.18 -5.37
CA ASN A 194 -6.96 -36.84 -4.57
C ASN A 194 -7.55 -37.76 -3.47
N ASN A 195 -8.86 -37.69 -3.22
CA ASN A 195 -9.54 -38.47 -2.19
C ASN A 195 -10.73 -39.27 -2.76
N PRO A 196 -10.49 -40.25 -3.66
CA PRO A 196 -11.55 -40.92 -4.41
C PRO A 196 -12.64 -41.58 -3.54
N LYS A 197 -12.31 -41.95 -2.30
CA LYS A 197 -13.27 -42.53 -1.33
C LYS A 197 -14.45 -41.60 -1.01
N ILE A 198 -14.29 -40.28 -1.15
CA ILE A 198 -15.37 -39.32 -0.86
C ILE A 198 -16.30 -39.09 -2.06
N MET A 199 -15.89 -39.49 -3.27
CA MET A 199 -16.68 -39.28 -4.50
C MET A 199 -18.00 -40.05 -4.49
N ASN A 200 -18.09 -41.12 -3.71
CA ASN A 200 -19.32 -41.91 -3.55
C ASN A 200 -20.35 -41.23 -2.64
N LYS A 201 -20.03 -40.07 -2.04
CA LYS A 201 -20.93 -39.30 -1.19
C LYS A 201 -21.41 -38.04 -1.90
N LYS A 202 -22.53 -37.50 -1.44
CA LYS A 202 -22.97 -36.17 -1.87
C LYS A 202 -22.00 -35.12 -1.33
N ILE A 203 -21.44 -34.27 -2.19
CA ILE A 203 -20.48 -33.24 -1.80
C ILE A 203 -21.12 -31.86 -1.92
N LYS A 204 -21.01 -31.04 -0.88
CA LYS A 204 -21.34 -29.61 -0.91
C LYS A 204 -20.11 -28.77 -0.59
N ARG A 205 -20.03 -27.58 -1.19
CA ARG A 205 -19.00 -26.58 -0.93
C ARG A 205 -19.63 -25.39 -0.23
N LEU A 206 -19.17 -25.07 0.96
CA LEU A 206 -19.69 -23.98 1.77
C LEU A 206 -18.64 -22.88 1.94
N TYR A 207 -19.05 -21.64 1.72
CA TYR A 207 -18.24 -20.46 2.02
C TYR A 207 -18.86 -19.71 3.19
N ILE A 208 -18.21 -19.73 4.34
CA ILE A 208 -18.76 -19.27 5.60
C ILE A 208 -18.03 -18.03 6.10
N THR A 209 -18.77 -16.98 6.41
CA THR A 209 -18.24 -15.71 6.92
C THR A 209 -18.89 -15.31 8.24
N SER A 210 -18.20 -14.50 9.04
CA SER A 210 -18.73 -13.98 10.31
C SER A 210 -19.75 -12.84 10.13
N CYS A 211 -19.65 -12.10 9.02
CA CYS A 211 -20.55 -11.02 8.63
C CYS A 211 -20.67 -10.95 7.10
N ASP A 212 -21.51 -10.05 6.58
CA ASP A 212 -21.66 -9.89 5.13
C ASP A 212 -20.50 -9.10 4.52
N VAL A 213 -19.55 -9.84 3.94
CA VAL A 213 -18.34 -9.30 3.30
C VAL A 213 -18.27 -9.69 1.83
N PHE A 214 -19.35 -10.17 1.22
CA PHE A 214 -19.37 -10.55 -0.19
C PHE A 214 -19.54 -9.33 -1.10
N SER A 215 -18.75 -9.24 -2.17
CA SER A 215 -18.95 -8.24 -3.21
C SER A 215 -20.16 -8.57 -4.09
N ASP A 216 -20.62 -7.60 -4.88
CA ASP A 216 -21.67 -7.82 -5.89
C ASP A 216 -21.28 -8.91 -6.89
N SER A 217 -19.99 -8.95 -7.29
CA SER A 217 -19.49 -10.01 -8.19
C SER A 217 -19.58 -11.40 -7.56
N ALA A 218 -19.26 -11.52 -6.26
CA ALA A 218 -19.38 -12.79 -5.54
C ALA A 218 -20.84 -13.21 -5.39
N ASN A 219 -21.73 -12.28 -5.03
CA ASN A 219 -23.16 -12.55 -4.90
C ASN A 219 -23.76 -13.01 -6.23
N TYR A 220 -23.47 -12.30 -7.33
CA TYR A 220 -23.89 -12.69 -8.67
C TYR A 220 -23.37 -14.08 -9.06
N PHE A 221 -22.10 -14.38 -8.76
CA PHE A 221 -21.51 -15.69 -9.04
C PHE A 221 -22.22 -16.81 -8.27
N ILE A 222 -22.48 -16.62 -6.96
CA ILE A 222 -23.17 -17.63 -6.13
C ILE A 222 -24.60 -17.84 -6.65
N GLU A 223 -25.32 -16.77 -6.98
CA GLU A 223 -26.69 -16.88 -7.49
C GLU A 223 -26.80 -17.66 -8.79
N LYS A 224 -25.82 -17.53 -9.68
CA LYS A 224 -25.75 -18.29 -10.93
C LYS A 224 -25.26 -19.72 -10.75
N ASN A 225 -24.58 -20.03 -9.64
CA ASN A 225 -23.92 -21.32 -9.41
C ASN A 225 -24.34 -21.97 -8.07
N LYS A 226 -25.61 -21.86 -7.69
CA LYS A 226 -26.15 -22.37 -6.41
C LYS A 226 -25.95 -23.88 -6.19
N GLU A 227 -25.85 -24.65 -7.27
CA GLU A 227 -25.56 -26.09 -7.19
C GLU A 227 -24.08 -26.39 -6.89
N LEU A 228 -23.19 -25.45 -7.22
CA LEU A 228 -21.74 -25.62 -7.09
C LEU A 228 -21.22 -25.17 -5.73
N ILE A 229 -21.76 -24.06 -5.21
CA ILE A 229 -21.31 -23.41 -3.97
C ILE A 229 -22.48 -22.72 -3.25
N GLU A 230 -22.46 -22.79 -1.92
CA GLU A 230 -23.44 -22.16 -1.04
C GLU A 230 -22.70 -21.21 -0.06
N LYS A 231 -23.22 -19.99 0.12
CA LYS A 231 -22.71 -19.07 1.16
C LYS A 231 -23.52 -19.19 2.44
N LYS A 232 -22.87 -19.00 3.59
CA LYS A 232 -23.53 -18.91 4.90
C LYS A 232 -22.86 -17.85 5.77
N ILE A 233 -23.68 -17.09 6.50
CA ILE A 233 -23.17 -16.12 7.47
C ILE A 233 -23.48 -16.68 8.86
N LEU A 234 -22.45 -16.91 9.66
CA LEU A 234 -22.58 -17.34 11.05
C LEU A 234 -21.97 -16.27 11.94
N LYS A 235 -22.82 -15.51 12.64
CA LYS A 235 -22.38 -14.45 13.55
C LYS A 235 -21.45 -15.03 14.61
N PHE A 236 -20.30 -14.40 14.76
CA PHE A 236 -19.25 -14.77 15.69
C PHE A 236 -18.74 -13.49 16.32
N ASP A 237 -19.04 -13.35 17.61
CA ASP A 237 -18.71 -12.18 18.42
C ASP A 237 -17.26 -12.25 18.93
#